data_AF-A0A507SQW4-F1
#
_entry.id   AF-A0A507SQW4-F1
#
_cell.length_a   1.000
_cell.length_b   1.000
_cell.length_c   1.000
_cell.angle_alpha   90.00
_cell.angle_beta   90.00
_cell.angle_gamma   90.00
#
_symmetry.space_group_name_H-M   'P 1'
#
loop_
_entity.id
_entity.type
_entity.pdbx_description
1 polymer ?
#
loop_
_entity_poly.entity_id
_entity_poly.type
_entity_poly.pdbx_seq_one_letter_code
_entity_poly.pdbx_strand_id
1 'polypeptide(L)'
;MASKKSPLIKYYLAEKFDKNRNISFNLKKQGLKTHENYKTFQKALETFIEKSLASKSPTKVWFHREGAFKGTASLEQCYVILKRIKEEKTKDEHVIEFINQEQLVEKSTPKKTNKQEEVEVFTEEHLSEENDQKYSKMSADEFSELVSVAKIYASVKPNDNTFDLCHKNIFCTNDLEVKIEQINVLCKKIALMHFRLFKDDQTSDLLECVFLFDTLKPGQDKLYATDEIFRVEDFNDLLDHSNIYIDKDNVTSAIELKCSHIMSDSSLDAKIISINVTDKYRAVVDYFFTKHNYVSEIKRAYFDFNNQNEESNKLYETVLAPQQELIEQEQVIEQQENEQLEQPLEVTEQIVETTKPASTSKKYETIIWLLVNLIIIELVIIALLLVLQFT
;
A
#
# COMPACT_ATOMS: atom_id res chain seq x y z
N MET A 1 -29.88 0.99 0.29
CA MET A 1 -29.75 0.04 -0.83
C MET A 1 -28.55 -0.85 -0.56
N ALA A 2 -28.69 -2.17 -0.59
CA ALA A 2 -27.56 -3.07 -0.35
C ALA A 2 -26.59 -3.00 -1.54
N SER A 3 -25.36 -2.54 -1.31
CA SER A 3 -24.31 -2.53 -2.33
C SER A 3 -24.00 -3.98 -2.72
N LYS A 4 -24.09 -4.26 -4.03
CA LYS A 4 -23.88 -5.61 -4.59
C LYS A 4 -22.39 -5.91 -4.54
N LYS A 5 -21.96 -6.71 -3.56
CA LYS A 5 -20.54 -7.10 -3.38
C LYS A 5 -19.99 -7.68 -4.68
N SER A 6 -18.85 -7.15 -5.15
CA SER A 6 -18.22 -7.60 -6.38
C SER A 6 -17.78 -9.08 -6.26
N PRO A 7 -17.93 -9.88 -7.32
CA PRO A 7 -17.58 -11.30 -7.27
C PRO A 7 -16.05 -11.48 -7.20
N LEU A 8 -15.60 -12.36 -6.31
CA LEU A 8 -14.19 -12.74 -6.17
C LEU A 8 -13.71 -13.51 -7.42
N ILE A 9 -12.64 -13.04 -8.05
CA ILE A 9 -12.01 -13.72 -9.18
C ILE A 9 -10.96 -14.70 -8.67
N LYS A 10 -11.10 -15.97 -9.05
CA LYS A 10 -10.19 -17.03 -8.61
C LYS A 10 -9.16 -17.39 -9.68
N TYR A 11 -7.91 -17.55 -9.26
CA TYR A 11 -6.81 -18.06 -10.07
C TYR A 11 -6.25 -19.34 -9.46
N TYR A 12 -5.73 -20.24 -10.29
CA TYR A 12 -5.07 -21.47 -9.88
C TYR A 12 -3.64 -21.42 -10.38
N LEU A 13 -2.68 -21.57 -9.48
CA LEU A 13 -1.26 -21.70 -9.81
C LEU A 13 -0.83 -23.11 -9.41
N ALA A 14 -0.63 -23.96 -10.42
CA ALA A 14 -0.31 -25.36 -10.22
C ALA A 14 1.08 -25.69 -10.77
N GLU A 15 1.89 -26.40 -10.01
CA GLU A 15 3.12 -26.98 -10.55
C GLU A 15 2.81 -28.13 -11.52
N LYS A 16 3.72 -28.34 -12.46
CA LYS A 16 3.65 -29.46 -13.41
C LYS A 16 5.06 -29.89 -13.78
N PHE A 17 5.32 -31.19 -13.68
CA PHE A 17 6.54 -31.81 -14.18
C PHE A 17 6.33 -32.32 -15.60
N ASP A 18 7.31 -32.09 -16.46
CA ASP A 18 7.37 -32.75 -17.76
C ASP A 18 7.98 -34.17 -17.64
N LYS A 19 8.14 -34.87 -18.78
CA LYS A 19 8.72 -36.23 -18.81
C LYS A 19 10.17 -36.28 -18.33
N ASN A 20 10.89 -35.16 -18.39
CA ASN A 20 12.28 -35.02 -17.98
C ASN A 20 12.40 -34.50 -16.54
N ARG A 21 11.28 -34.39 -15.82
CA ARG A 21 11.17 -33.80 -14.48
C ARG A 21 11.57 -32.32 -14.41
N ASN A 22 11.49 -31.58 -15.53
CA ASN A 22 11.57 -30.12 -15.46
C ASN A 22 10.26 -29.59 -14.87
N ILE A 23 10.38 -28.74 -13.86
CA ILE A 23 9.24 -28.06 -13.26
C ILE A 23 8.78 -26.89 -14.13
N SER A 24 7.47 -26.68 -14.18
CA SER A 24 6.82 -25.49 -14.74
C SER A 24 5.57 -25.17 -13.93
N PHE A 25 5.06 -23.95 -14.07
CA PHE A 25 3.92 -23.45 -13.32
C PHE A 25 2.82 -23.00 -14.26
N ASN A 26 1.61 -23.54 -14.06
CA ASN A 26 0.44 -23.21 -14.84
C ASN A 26 -0.44 -22.23 -14.06
N LEU A 27 -0.61 -21.02 -14.59
CA LEU A 27 -1.56 -20.03 -14.07
C LEU A 27 -2.86 -20.08 -14.88
N LYS A 28 -3.98 -20.33 -14.20
CA LYS A 28 -5.31 -20.48 -14.81
C LYS A 28 -6.36 -19.64 -14.08
N LYS A 29 -7.10 -18.80 -14.81
CA LYS A 29 -8.28 -18.11 -14.27
C LYS A 29 -9.47 -19.07 -14.21
N GLN A 30 -10.26 -19.03 -13.13
CA GLN A 30 -11.47 -19.84 -13.00
C GLN A 30 -12.45 -19.56 -14.14
N GLY A 31 -13.05 -20.64 -14.68
CA GLY A 31 -13.98 -20.56 -15.80
C GLY A 31 -13.31 -20.58 -17.18
N LEU A 32 -12.01 -20.30 -17.28
CA LEU A 32 -11.27 -20.47 -18.54
C LEU A 32 -10.79 -21.91 -18.70
N LYS A 33 -10.75 -22.42 -19.94
CA LYS A 33 -10.21 -23.75 -20.23
C LYS A 33 -8.68 -23.74 -20.38
N THR A 34 -8.12 -22.63 -20.83
CA THR A 34 -6.68 -22.44 -21.08
C THR A 34 -5.95 -22.02 -19.81
N HIS A 35 -4.64 -22.31 -19.78
CA HIS A 35 -3.71 -21.86 -18.75
C HIS A 35 -2.48 -21.27 -19.45
N GLU A 36 -1.78 -20.39 -18.75
CA GLU A 36 -0.47 -19.89 -19.16
C GLU A 36 0.60 -20.67 -18.41
N ASN A 37 1.65 -21.08 -19.11
CA ASN A 37 2.76 -21.86 -18.56
C ASN A 37 3.99 -20.97 -18.36
N TYR A 38 4.62 -21.11 -17.20
CA TYR A 38 5.79 -20.35 -16.79
C TYR A 38 6.90 -21.30 -16.37
N LYS A 39 8.15 -20.94 -16.67
CA LYS A 39 9.32 -21.73 -16.27
C LYS A 39 9.63 -21.65 -14.78
N THR A 40 9.33 -20.52 -14.17
CA THR A 40 9.64 -20.26 -12.75
C THR A 40 8.39 -19.86 -11.99
N PHE A 41 8.36 -20.14 -10.69
CA PHE A 41 7.23 -19.79 -9.83
C PHE A 41 7.10 -18.28 -9.69
N GLN A 42 8.24 -17.59 -9.53
CA GLN A 42 8.31 -16.14 -9.45
C GLN A 42 7.57 -15.49 -10.62
N LYS A 43 7.85 -15.92 -11.87
CA LYS A 43 7.23 -15.30 -13.05
C LYS A 43 5.72 -15.57 -13.12
N ALA A 44 5.28 -16.77 -12.72
CA ALA A 44 3.86 -17.09 -12.64
C ALA A 44 3.14 -16.21 -11.61
N LEU A 45 3.76 -15.98 -10.45
CA LEU A 45 3.19 -15.19 -9.37
C LEU A 45 3.17 -13.69 -9.69
N GLU A 46 4.25 -13.16 -10.28
CA GLU A 46 4.29 -11.78 -10.80
C GLU A 46 3.16 -11.55 -11.82
N THR A 47 2.94 -12.50 -12.72
CA THR A 47 1.86 -12.37 -13.71
C THR A 47 0.46 -12.43 -13.08
N PHE A 48 0.29 -13.18 -11.99
CA PHE A 48 -0.94 -13.13 -11.20
C PHE A 48 -1.15 -11.75 -10.57
N ILE A 49 -0.10 -11.14 -10.02
CA ILE A 49 -0.14 -9.80 -9.43
C ILE A 49 -0.52 -8.76 -10.48
N GLU A 50 0.12 -8.75 -11.64
CA GLU A 50 -0.19 -7.84 -12.75
C GLU A 50 -1.67 -7.95 -13.18
N LYS A 51 -2.18 -9.17 -13.35
CA LYS A 51 -3.59 -9.42 -13.70
C LYS A 51 -4.57 -9.02 -12.59
N SER A 52 -4.13 -9.10 -11.35
CA SER A 52 -4.92 -8.70 -10.19
C SER A 52 -5.04 -7.19 -10.08
N LEU A 53 -3.94 -6.46 -10.31
CA LEU A 53 -3.93 -4.99 -10.34
C LEU A 53 -4.79 -4.42 -11.48
N ALA A 54 -4.82 -5.11 -12.63
CA ALA A 54 -5.67 -4.73 -13.75
C ALA A 54 -7.18 -5.03 -13.52
N SER A 55 -7.52 -5.78 -12.48
CA SER A 55 -8.89 -6.17 -12.18
C SER A 55 -9.57 -5.17 -11.24
N LYS A 56 -10.81 -4.80 -11.56
CA LYS A 56 -11.68 -4.00 -10.66
C LYS A 56 -12.26 -4.82 -9.49
N SER A 57 -12.26 -6.15 -9.63
CA SER A 57 -12.77 -7.07 -8.60
C SER A 57 -11.61 -7.65 -7.79
N PRO A 58 -11.84 -7.97 -6.50
CA PRO A 58 -10.85 -8.66 -5.69
C PRO A 58 -10.47 -10.00 -6.32
N THR A 59 -9.20 -10.37 -6.20
CA THR A 59 -8.65 -11.61 -6.76
C THR A 59 -7.99 -12.44 -5.66
N LYS A 60 -7.90 -13.76 -5.88
CA LYS A 60 -7.16 -14.67 -5.00
C LYS A 60 -6.56 -15.81 -5.82
N VAL A 61 -5.40 -16.33 -5.42
CA VAL A 61 -4.73 -17.45 -6.07
C VAL A 61 -4.75 -18.71 -5.19
N TRP A 62 -5.02 -19.87 -5.80
CA TRP A 62 -5.01 -21.19 -5.19
C TRP A 62 -3.78 -21.96 -5.65
N PHE A 63 -2.87 -22.24 -4.73
CA PHE A 63 -1.65 -23.00 -5.01
C PHE A 63 -1.92 -24.49 -5.00
N HIS A 64 -1.43 -25.19 -6.02
CA HIS A 64 -1.50 -26.64 -6.14
C HIS A 64 -0.12 -27.23 -6.35
N ARG A 65 0.17 -28.28 -5.58
CA ARG A 65 1.38 -29.09 -5.65
C ARG A 65 0.97 -30.54 -5.88
N GLU A 66 1.54 -31.21 -6.87
CA GLU A 66 1.17 -32.58 -7.25
C GLU A 66 -0.35 -32.77 -7.44
N GLY A 67 -1.03 -31.75 -7.98
CA GLY A 67 -2.48 -31.75 -8.16
C GLY A 67 -3.31 -31.55 -6.88
N ALA A 68 -2.68 -31.53 -5.70
CA ALA A 68 -3.34 -31.28 -4.43
C ALA A 68 -3.31 -29.78 -4.06
N PHE A 69 -4.43 -29.28 -3.53
CA PHE A 69 -4.51 -27.92 -2.99
C PHE A 69 -3.59 -27.78 -1.76
N LYS A 70 -2.78 -26.71 -1.73
CA LYS A 70 -1.85 -26.42 -0.64
C LYS A 70 -2.18 -25.14 0.13
N GLY A 71 -2.88 -24.18 -0.48
CA GLY A 71 -3.25 -22.94 0.20
C GLY A 71 -3.72 -21.87 -0.78
N THR A 72 -4.22 -20.76 -0.22
CA THR A 72 -4.58 -19.58 -1.00
C THR A 72 -3.82 -18.35 -0.55
N ALA A 73 -3.58 -17.41 -1.47
CA ALA A 73 -3.05 -16.09 -1.14
C ALA A 73 -3.87 -14.97 -1.80
N SER A 74 -4.08 -13.88 -1.07
CA SER A 74 -4.53 -12.59 -1.58
C SER A 74 -3.42 -11.89 -2.38
N LEU A 75 -3.74 -10.78 -3.04
CA LEU A 75 -2.78 -9.96 -3.76
C LEU A 75 -1.62 -9.50 -2.87
N GLU A 76 -1.93 -9.05 -1.66
CA GLU A 76 -0.97 -8.55 -0.66
C GLU A 76 -0.03 -9.68 -0.21
N GLN A 77 -0.59 -10.86 0.09
CA GLN A 77 0.18 -12.05 0.46
C GLN A 77 1.12 -12.50 -0.68
N CYS A 78 0.73 -12.34 -1.94
CA CYS A 78 1.61 -12.66 -3.06
C CYS A 78 2.88 -11.80 -3.11
N TYR A 79 2.82 -10.52 -2.70
CA TYR A 79 4.03 -9.69 -2.56
C TYR A 79 4.95 -10.20 -1.45
N VAL A 80 4.38 -10.61 -0.31
CA VAL A 80 5.14 -11.20 0.81
C VAL A 80 5.84 -12.47 0.34
N ILE A 81 5.12 -13.35 -0.37
CA ILE A 81 5.65 -14.59 -0.92
C ILE A 81 6.83 -14.32 -1.86
N LEU A 82 6.69 -13.40 -2.82
CA LEU A 82 7.77 -13.06 -3.76
C LEU A 82 9.01 -12.54 -3.05
N LYS A 83 8.84 -11.68 -2.05
CA LYS A 83 9.95 -11.16 -1.24
C LYS A 83 10.68 -12.31 -0.53
N ARG A 84 9.94 -13.16 0.18
CA ARG A 84 10.49 -14.28 0.97
C ARG A 84 11.24 -15.30 0.10
N ILE A 85 10.69 -15.67 -1.05
CA ILE A 85 11.36 -16.62 -1.97
C ILE A 85 12.68 -16.05 -2.49
N LYS A 86 12.74 -14.74 -2.76
CA LYS A 86 13.94 -14.06 -3.24
C LYS A 86 15.03 -13.98 -2.17
N GLU A 87 14.65 -13.73 -0.93
CA GLU A 87 15.56 -13.69 0.22
C GLU A 87 16.18 -15.06 0.49
N GLU A 88 15.34 -16.10 0.52
CA GLU A 88 15.76 -17.45 0.89
C GLU A 88 16.35 -18.25 -0.27
N LYS A 89 16.33 -17.68 -1.48
CA LYS A 89 16.82 -18.30 -2.71
C LYS A 89 16.25 -19.71 -2.91
N THR A 90 14.97 -19.88 -2.57
CA THR A 90 14.28 -21.17 -2.66
C THR A 90 14.24 -21.64 -4.12
N LYS A 91 14.59 -22.90 -4.36
CA LYS A 91 14.45 -23.49 -5.70
C LYS A 91 12.99 -23.66 -6.07
N ASP A 92 12.68 -23.53 -7.35
CA ASP A 92 11.31 -23.68 -7.88
C ASP A 92 10.66 -25.02 -7.45
N GLU A 93 11.42 -26.13 -7.36
CA GLU A 93 10.86 -27.44 -6.97
C GLU A 93 10.31 -27.50 -5.53
N HIS A 94 10.79 -26.61 -4.66
CA HIS A 94 10.45 -26.59 -3.24
C HIS A 94 9.61 -25.38 -2.84
N VAL A 95 9.28 -24.52 -3.79
CA VAL A 95 8.69 -23.20 -3.50
C VAL A 95 7.30 -23.27 -2.88
N ILE A 96 6.42 -24.16 -3.37
CA ILE A 96 5.05 -24.31 -2.82
C ILE A 96 5.09 -24.99 -1.44
N GLU A 97 6.09 -25.84 -1.20
CA GLU A 97 6.32 -26.45 0.10
C GLU A 97 6.81 -25.42 1.12
N PHE A 98 7.82 -24.63 0.73
CA PHE A 98 8.37 -23.54 1.51
C PHE A 98 7.28 -22.55 1.97
N ILE A 99 6.45 -22.03 1.04
CA ILE A 99 5.39 -21.07 1.41
C ILE A 99 4.32 -21.69 2.33
N ASN A 100 4.16 -23.02 2.32
CA ASN A 100 3.21 -23.72 3.20
C ASN A 100 3.79 -23.95 4.60
N GLN A 101 5.09 -24.25 4.68
CA GLN A 101 5.86 -24.40 5.92
C GLN A 101 5.97 -23.06 6.66
N GLU A 102 6.27 -21.99 5.93
CA GLU A 102 6.34 -20.61 6.44
C GLU A 102 4.96 -19.98 6.71
N GLN A 103 3.87 -20.73 6.53
CA GLN A 103 2.50 -20.27 6.75
C GLN A 103 2.14 -18.99 5.97
N LEU A 104 2.75 -18.79 4.79
CA LEU A 104 2.52 -17.62 3.94
C LEU A 104 1.22 -17.72 3.11
N VAL A 105 0.48 -18.81 3.27
CA VAL A 105 -0.77 -19.10 2.57
C VAL A 105 -1.86 -19.54 3.55
N GLU A 106 -3.08 -19.09 3.30
CA GLU A 106 -4.25 -19.53 4.05
C GLU A 106 -4.61 -20.97 3.66
N LYS A 107 -4.69 -21.86 4.66
CA LYS A 107 -5.12 -23.25 4.48
C LYS A 107 -6.62 -23.35 4.74
N SER A 108 -7.29 -24.26 4.02
CA SER A 108 -8.67 -24.61 4.35
C SER A 108 -8.71 -25.13 5.79
N THR A 109 -9.59 -24.59 6.63
CA THR A 109 -9.84 -25.16 7.95
C THR A 109 -10.16 -26.64 7.78
N PRO A 110 -9.46 -27.56 8.48
CA PRO A 110 -9.73 -28.98 8.37
C PRO A 110 -11.21 -29.19 8.66
N LYS A 111 -11.93 -29.77 7.68
CA LYS A 111 -13.34 -30.10 7.82
C LYS A 111 -13.41 -31.03 9.02
N LYS A 112 -14.03 -30.61 10.13
CA LYS A 112 -14.20 -31.44 11.33
C LYS A 112 -14.92 -32.72 10.89
N THR A 113 -14.14 -33.77 10.66
CA THR A 113 -14.67 -35.10 10.42
C THR A 113 -15.18 -35.54 11.78
N ASN A 114 -16.50 -35.61 11.92
CA ASN A 114 -17.16 -36.13 13.12
C ASN A 114 -16.92 -37.65 13.11
N LYS A 115 -15.71 -38.06 13.50
CA LYS A 115 -15.32 -39.45 13.64
C LYS A 115 -15.36 -39.75 15.13
N GLN A 116 -16.37 -40.49 15.57
CA GLN A 116 -16.37 -41.12 16.87
C GLN A 116 -15.13 -42.03 16.94
N GLU A 117 -14.14 -41.64 17.74
CA GLU A 117 -13.04 -42.52 18.12
C GLU A 117 -13.52 -43.40 19.28
N GLU A 118 -13.58 -44.70 18.99
CA GLU A 118 -13.57 -45.77 19.96
C GLU A 118 -12.20 -45.74 20.65
N VAL A 119 -12.21 -45.47 21.96
CA VAL A 119 -11.01 -45.30 22.79
C VAL A 119 -10.37 -46.67 23.01
N GLU A 120 -9.24 -46.92 22.35
CA GLU A 120 -8.33 -48.00 22.71
C GLU A 120 -7.57 -47.60 23.98
N VAL A 121 -7.83 -48.33 25.06
CA VAL A 121 -7.22 -48.17 26.38
C VAL A 121 -5.75 -48.59 26.29
N PHE A 122 -4.86 -47.61 26.34
CA PHE A 122 -3.44 -47.83 26.55
C PHE A 122 -3.16 -47.76 28.06
N THR A 123 -2.89 -48.91 28.66
CA THR A 123 -2.49 -49.03 30.06
C THR A 123 -0.99 -48.74 30.15
N GLU A 124 -0.62 -47.53 30.56
CA GLU A 124 0.73 -47.24 31.05
C GLU A 124 0.76 -47.39 32.57
N GLU A 125 1.46 -48.43 32.99
CA GLU A 125 1.71 -48.77 34.38
C GLU A 125 3.02 -48.11 34.84
N HIS A 126 2.88 -47.20 35.81
CA HIS A 126 3.81 -46.87 36.90
C HIS A 126 5.19 -46.21 36.65
N LEU A 127 5.32 -45.04 37.30
CA LEU A 127 6.42 -44.47 38.14
C LEU A 127 6.62 -43.00 37.75
N SER A 128 6.38 -41.98 38.57
CA SER A 128 6.60 -41.85 40.01
C SER A 128 5.74 -40.73 40.60
N GLU A 129 5.06 -41.03 41.71
CA GLU A 129 4.52 -40.04 42.65
C GLU A 129 5.67 -39.30 43.34
N GLU A 130 5.55 -37.97 43.47
CA GLU A 130 6.05 -37.11 44.56
C GLU A 130 6.38 -35.69 44.06
N ASN A 131 5.33 -34.91 43.73
CA ASN A 131 5.01 -33.63 44.38
C ASN A 131 3.81 -33.01 43.64
N ASP A 132 2.59 -33.47 43.98
CA ASP A 132 1.36 -32.79 43.61
C ASP A 132 1.22 -31.51 44.45
N GLN A 133 2.08 -30.52 44.16
CA GLN A 133 1.71 -29.15 44.45
C GLN A 133 0.50 -28.84 43.58
N LYS A 134 -0.67 -28.95 44.20
CA LYS A 134 -1.98 -28.59 43.68
C LYS A 134 -1.93 -27.16 43.14
N TYR A 135 -1.53 -27.01 41.88
CA TYR A 135 -1.64 -25.76 41.16
C TYR A 135 -3.13 -25.41 41.13
N SER A 136 -3.49 -24.38 41.89
CA SER A 136 -4.87 -23.89 41.90
C SER A 136 -5.18 -23.39 40.50
N LYS A 137 -6.04 -24.13 39.78
CA LYS A 137 -6.50 -23.75 38.45
C LYS A 137 -7.09 -22.34 38.51
N MET A 138 -6.67 -21.48 37.59
CA MET A 138 -7.12 -20.09 37.52
C MET A 138 -8.64 -20.02 37.30
N SER A 139 -9.31 -19.13 38.01
CA SER A 139 -10.73 -18.85 37.79
C SER A 139 -10.95 -18.04 36.51
N ALA A 140 -12.17 -18.08 35.97
CA ALA A 140 -12.50 -17.34 34.74
C ALA A 140 -12.39 -15.81 34.94
N ASP A 141 -12.72 -15.30 36.13
CA ASP A 141 -12.64 -13.88 36.45
C ASP A 141 -11.18 -13.41 36.51
N GLU A 142 -10.30 -14.17 37.18
CA GLU A 142 -8.85 -13.90 37.20
C GLU A 142 -8.24 -13.94 35.80
N PHE A 143 -8.67 -14.89 34.95
CA PHE A 143 -8.23 -14.96 33.56
C PHE A 143 -8.68 -13.73 32.77
N SER A 144 -9.94 -13.32 32.92
CA SER A 144 -10.47 -12.12 32.24
C SER A 144 -9.73 -10.85 32.68
N GLU A 145 -9.40 -10.73 33.96
CA GLU A 145 -8.60 -9.61 34.49
C GLU A 145 -7.19 -9.62 33.86
N LEU A 146 -6.53 -10.77 33.82
CA LEU A 146 -5.21 -10.92 33.17
C LEU A 146 -5.24 -10.56 31.68
N VAL A 147 -6.27 -10.97 30.96
CA VAL A 147 -6.46 -10.63 29.54
C VAL A 147 -6.62 -9.11 29.36
N SER A 148 -7.36 -8.44 30.24
CA SER A 148 -7.63 -7.00 30.14
C SER A 148 -6.40 -6.11 30.32
N VAL A 149 -5.40 -6.58 31.07
CA VAL A 149 -4.14 -5.86 31.32
C VAL A 149 -2.97 -6.37 30.47
N ALA A 150 -3.20 -7.40 29.66
CA ALA A 150 -2.19 -7.98 28.79
C ALA A 150 -1.80 -7.02 27.67
N LYS A 151 -0.50 -6.81 27.48
CA LYS A 151 0.04 -6.08 26.34
C LYS A 151 0.81 -7.01 25.43
N ILE A 152 0.55 -6.91 24.14
CA ILE A 152 1.30 -7.67 23.14
C ILE A 152 2.49 -6.83 22.67
N TYR A 153 3.63 -7.48 22.50
CA TYR A 153 4.79 -6.86 21.88
C TYR A 153 5.50 -7.82 20.92
N ALA A 154 6.21 -7.23 19.97
CA ALA A 154 7.11 -7.93 19.07
C ALA A 154 8.56 -7.70 19.51
N SER A 155 9.36 -8.76 19.57
CA SER A 155 10.82 -8.64 19.63
C SER A 155 11.33 -8.26 18.25
N VAL A 156 12.04 -7.14 18.17
CA VAL A 156 12.50 -6.54 16.91
C VAL A 156 13.98 -6.22 16.98
N LYS A 157 14.68 -6.36 15.87
CA LYS A 157 16.08 -5.98 15.69
C LYS A 157 16.19 -4.64 14.96
N PRO A 158 17.35 -3.97 15.02
CA PRO A 158 17.61 -2.80 14.19
C PRO A 158 17.37 -3.13 12.71
N ASN A 159 16.57 -2.28 12.04
CA ASN A 159 16.14 -2.43 10.64
C ASN A 159 15.11 -3.52 10.36
N ASP A 160 14.57 -4.18 11.39
CA ASP A 160 13.41 -5.03 11.20
C ASP A 160 12.25 -4.20 10.65
N ASN A 161 11.46 -4.85 9.82
CA ASN A 161 10.24 -4.29 9.27
C ASN A 161 9.11 -5.31 9.48
N THR A 162 7.89 -4.92 9.15
CA THR A 162 6.72 -5.77 9.34
C THR A 162 6.77 -7.12 8.64
N PHE A 163 7.54 -7.26 7.55
CA PHE A 163 7.65 -8.54 6.87
C PHE A 163 8.42 -9.57 7.69
N ASP A 164 9.22 -9.11 8.67
CA ASP A 164 9.99 -9.95 9.60
C ASP A 164 9.16 -10.41 10.80
N LEU A 165 7.95 -9.86 10.96
CA LEU A 165 7.02 -10.23 12.01
C LEU A 165 6.52 -11.67 11.80
N CYS A 166 6.71 -12.52 12.80
CA CYS A 166 6.25 -13.90 12.79
C CYS A 166 5.95 -14.37 14.22
N HIS A 167 5.32 -15.54 14.35
CA HIS A 167 4.86 -16.04 15.65
C HIS A 167 5.97 -16.22 16.70
N LYS A 168 7.21 -16.47 16.26
CA LYS A 168 8.35 -16.64 17.18
C LYS A 168 8.78 -15.36 17.87
N ASN A 169 8.34 -14.22 17.34
CA ASN A 169 8.79 -12.90 17.78
C ASN A 169 7.68 -12.15 18.51
N ILE A 170 6.51 -12.75 18.73
CA ILE A 170 5.38 -12.11 19.42
C ILE A 170 5.24 -12.66 20.82
N PHE A 171 5.06 -11.76 21.78
CA PHE A 171 5.02 -12.09 23.20
C PHE A 171 3.92 -11.28 23.90
N CYS A 172 3.49 -11.79 25.06
CA CYS A 172 2.64 -11.09 26.00
C CYS A 172 3.49 -10.56 27.17
N THR A 173 3.12 -9.43 27.75
CA THR A 173 3.78 -8.91 28.98
C THR A 173 3.51 -9.76 30.22
N ASN A 174 2.52 -10.64 30.14
CA ASN A 174 2.01 -11.43 31.25
C ASN A 174 2.30 -12.91 30.95
N ASP A 175 2.06 -13.76 31.94
CA ASP A 175 2.20 -15.22 31.80
C ASP A 175 1.02 -15.86 31.03
N LEU A 176 0.62 -15.22 29.92
CA LEU A 176 -0.38 -15.71 28.98
C LEU A 176 0.33 -16.16 27.70
N GLU A 177 -0.03 -17.32 27.19
CA GLU A 177 0.43 -17.78 25.89
C GLU A 177 -0.32 -17.08 24.77
N VAL A 178 0.40 -16.60 23.75
CA VAL A 178 -0.19 -15.95 22.57
C VAL A 178 -0.27 -16.96 21.44
N LYS A 179 -1.50 -17.30 21.02
CA LYS A 179 -1.72 -18.04 19.78
C LYS A 179 -2.12 -17.09 18.68
N ILE A 180 -1.28 -17.01 17.67
CA ILE A 180 -1.54 -16.17 16.51
C ILE A 180 -2.41 -16.94 15.52
N GLU A 181 -3.55 -16.35 15.19
CA GLU A 181 -4.46 -16.88 14.18
C GLU A 181 -4.11 -16.32 12.80
N GLN A 182 -3.73 -15.03 12.73
CA GLN A 182 -3.39 -14.37 11.47
C GLN A 182 -2.46 -13.15 11.68
N ILE A 183 -1.51 -12.95 10.77
CA ILE A 183 -0.73 -11.71 10.63
C ILE A 183 -0.95 -11.18 9.21
N ASN A 184 -1.50 -9.98 9.11
CA ASN A 184 -1.73 -9.26 7.86
C ASN A 184 -0.74 -8.11 7.76
N VAL A 185 0.32 -8.30 6.98
CA VAL A 185 1.28 -7.24 6.68
C VAL A 185 0.67 -6.31 5.63
N LEU A 186 0.30 -5.10 6.05
CA LEU A 186 -0.33 -4.10 5.18
C LEU A 186 0.71 -3.34 4.36
N CYS A 187 1.84 -2.98 4.99
CA CYS A 187 2.98 -2.35 4.34
C CYS A 187 4.25 -2.59 5.17
N LYS A 188 5.41 -2.05 4.75
CA LYS A 188 6.71 -2.16 5.47
C LYS A 188 6.68 -1.72 6.94
N LYS A 189 5.70 -0.89 7.30
CA LYS A 189 5.61 -0.25 8.63
C LYS A 189 4.43 -0.73 9.48
N ILE A 190 3.40 -1.28 8.85
CA ILE A 190 2.15 -1.65 9.55
C ILE A 190 1.80 -3.12 9.35
N ALA A 191 1.56 -3.81 10.45
CA ALA A 191 1.00 -5.16 10.47
C ALA A 191 -0.20 -5.23 11.42
N LEU A 192 -1.29 -5.83 10.95
CA LEU A 192 -2.48 -6.12 11.72
C LEU A 192 -2.40 -7.59 12.17
N MET A 193 -2.66 -7.87 13.44
CA MET A 193 -2.57 -9.23 14.00
C MET A 193 -3.89 -9.62 14.67
N HIS A 194 -4.33 -10.85 14.37
CA HIS A 194 -5.44 -11.51 15.07
C HIS A 194 -4.88 -12.65 15.92
N PHE A 195 -5.26 -12.68 17.19
CA PHE A 195 -4.70 -13.64 18.15
C PHE A 195 -5.70 -14.01 19.24
N ARG A 196 -5.36 -15.06 20.00
CA ARG A 196 -6.05 -15.47 21.22
C ARG A 196 -5.01 -15.66 22.32
N LEU A 197 -5.43 -15.42 23.56
CA LEU A 197 -4.62 -15.63 24.75
C LEU A 197 -5.07 -16.89 25.48
N PHE A 198 -4.11 -17.64 26.02
CA PHE A 198 -4.34 -18.92 26.69
C PHE A 198 -3.62 -18.95 28.03
N LYS A 199 -4.25 -19.60 29.00
CA LYS A 199 -3.64 -20.00 30.27
C LYS A 199 -4.44 -21.14 30.88
N ASP A 200 -3.76 -22.20 31.28
CA ASP A 200 -4.39 -23.45 31.70
C ASP A 200 -5.41 -23.94 30.65
N ASP A 201 -6.67 -24.14 31.04
CA ASP A 201 -7.77 -24.55 30.16
C ASP A 201 -8.62 -23.36 29.65
N GLN A 202 -8.20 -22.13 29.92
CA GLN A 202 -8.94 -20.92 29.53
C GLN A 202 -8.41 -20.35 28.20
N THR A 203 -9.31 -19.78 27.40
CA THR A 203 -9.00 -19.16 26.12
C THR A 203 -9.80 -17.89 25.96
N SER A 204 -9.14 -16.80 25.55
CA SER A 204 -9.81 -15.53 25.27
C SER A 204 -10.65 -15.59 23.98
N ASP A 205 -11.50 -14.59 23.80
CA ASP A 205 -12.06 -14.27 22.49
C ASP A 205 -10.96 -13.90 21.47
N LEU A 206 -11.34 -13.80 20.20
CA LEU A 206 -10.43 -13.35 19.15
C LEU A 206 -10.16 -11.85 19.34
N LEU A 207 -8.89 -11.52 19.58
CA LEU A 207 -8.41 -10.16 19.76
C LEU A 207 -7.69 -9.67 18.50
N GLU A 208 -7.60 -8.35 18.37
CA GLU A 208 -6.97 -7.66 17.24
C GLU A 208 -6.04 -6.57 17.75
N CYS A 209 -4.85 -6.44 17.17
CA CYS A 209 -3.93 -5.35 17.48
C CYS A 209 -3.09 -4.95 16.27
N VAL A 210 -2.47 -3.77 16.31
CA VAL A 210 -1.63 -3.23 15.24
C VAL A 210 -0.19 -3.03 15.71
N PHE A 211 0.77 -3.41 14.88
CA PHE A 211 2.18 -3.05 15.06
C PHE A 211 2.55 -1.92 14.11
N LEU A 212 3.02 -0.80 14.67
CA LEU A 212 3.48 0.40 13.95
C LEU A 212 5.00 0.54 14.07
N PHE A 213 5.74 -0.03 13.13
CA PHE A 213 7.21 -0.02 13.11
C PHE A 213 7.81 1.38 12.90
N ASP A 214 7.02 2.35 12.44
CA ASP A 214 7.36 3.78 12.41
C ASP A 214 7.60 4.37 13.80
N THR A 215 6.99 3.80 14.84
CA THR A 215 7.18 4.25 16.22
C THR A 215 8.43 3.65 16.87
N LEU A 216 9.14 2.74 16.17
CA LEU A 216 10.31 2.09 16.70
C LEU A 216 11.48 3.07 16.80
N LYS A 217 11.94 3.34 18.02
CA LYS A 217 13.09 4.21 18.25
C LYS A 217 14.40 3.45 18.01
N PRO A 218 15.47 4.14 17.56
CA PRO A 218 16.79 3.51 17.44
C PRO A 218 17.22 2.85 18.77
N GLY A 219 17.62 1.59 18.71
CA GLY A 219 18.06 0.80 19.88
C GLY A 219 16.94 0.11 20.66
N GLN A 220 15.68 0.28 20.28
CA GLN A 220 14.55 -0.41 20.90
C GLN A 220 14.46 -1.85 20.37
N ASP A 221 14.33 -2.81 21.28
CA ASP A 221 14.25 -4.26 21.00
C ASP A 221 12.82 -4.83 21.14
N LYS A 222 11.89 -4.03 21.66
CA LYS A 222 10.47 -4.38 21.83
C LYS A 222 9.56 -3.36 21.19
N LEU A 223 8.74 -3.77 20.24
CA LEU A 223 7.67 -2.95 19.67
C LEU A 223 6.33 -3.37 20.27
N TYR A 224 5.73 -2.52 21.10
CA TYR A 224 4.39 -2.80 21.64
C TYR A 224 3.33 -2.59 20.58
N ALA A 225 2.35 -3.49 20.54
CA ALA A 225 1.17 -3.31 19.72
C ALA A 225 0.31 -2.15 20.26
N THR A 226 -0.44 -1.51 19.38
CA THR A 226 -1.47 -0.54 19.71
C THR A 226 -2.84 -1.13 19.43
N ASP A 227 -3.81 -0.79 20.28
CA ASP A 227 -5.22 -1.12 20.10
C ASP A 227 -5.92 -0.11 19.15
N GLU A 228 -5.27 1.02 18.88
CA GLU A 228 -5.77 2.04 17.96
C GLU A 228 -5.54 1.61 16.51
N ILE A 229 -6.53 0.92 15.96
CA ILE A 229 -6.63 0.72 14.52
C ILE A 229 -7.00 2.07 13.91
N PHE A 230 -6.06 2.70 13.22
CA PHE A 230 -6.33 3.91 12.46
C PHE A 230 -7.25 3.58 11.28
N ARG A 231 -8.51 3.97 11.37
CA ARG A 231 -9.55 3.66 10.38
C ARG A 231 -9.62 4.72 9.29
N VAL A 232 -10.37 4.42 8.24
CA VAL A 232 -10.61 5.38 7.14
C VAL A 232 -11.41 6.59 7.64
N GLU A 233 -12.32 6.39 8.60
CA GLU A 233 -13.07 7.47 9.23
C GLU A 233 -12.14 8.42 9.99
N ASP A 234 -11.20 7.89 10.79
CA ASP A 234 -10.21 8.71 11.49
C ASP A 234 -9.31 9.49 10.53
N PHE A 235 -8.99 8.88 9.38
CA PHE A 235 -8.24 9.56 8.32
C PHE A 235 -9.03 10.70 7.69
N ASN A 236 -10.30 10.47 7.36
CA ASN A 236 -11.17 11.49 6.79
C ASN A 236 -11.43 12.64 7.78
N ASP A 237 -11.68 12.32 9.04
CA ASP A 237 -11.85 13.31 10.11
C ASP A 237 -10.59 14.17 10.27
N LEU A 238 -9.39 13.57 10.19
CA LEU A 238 -8.15 14.34 10.17
C LEU A 238 -8.06 15.19 8.90
N LEU A 239 -8.32 14.62 7.72
CA LEU A 239 -8.24 15.33 6.44
C LEU A 239 -9.11 16.58 6.38
N ASP A 240 -10.28 16.56 7.01
CA ASP A 240 -11.23 17.67 7.06
C ASP A 240 -10.71 18.85 7.91
N HIS A 241 -9.77 18.58 8.81
CA HIS A 241 -9.17 19.57 9.70
C HIS A 241 -7.68 19.83 9.42
N SER A 242 -7.13 19.25 8.36
CA SER A 242 -5.72 19.35 7.99
C SER A 242 -5.49 20.35 6.86
N ASN A 243 -4.58 21.29 7.09
CA ASN A 243 -4.08 22.22 6.08
C ASN A 243 -2.57 22.10 5.93
N ILE A 244 -2.05 22.59 4.80
CA ILE A 244 -0.61 22.83 4.65
C ILE A 244 -0.28 24.30 4.91
N TYR A 245 0.93 24.53 5.40
CA TYR A 245 1.47 25.86 5.63
C TYR A 245 2.94 25.92 5.24
N ILE A 246 3.43 27.13 4.98
CA ILE A 246 4.85 27.41 4.77
C ILE A 246 5.45 27.92 6.08
N ASP A 247 6.57 27.34 6.50
CA ASP A 247 7.37 27.84 7.61
C ASP A 247 8.18 29.06 7.16
N LYS A 248 7.79 30.25 7.64
CA LYS A 248 8.37 31.54 7.22
C LYS A 248 9.76 31.79 7.79
N ASP A 249 10.15 31.11 8.85
CA ASP A 249 11.47 31.30 9.47
C ASP A 249 12.61 30.97 8.48
N ASN A 250 12.30 30.20 7.45
CA ASN A 250 13.25 29.69 6.46
C ASN A 250 12.99 30.18 5.03
N VAL A 251 11.93 30.95 4.77
CA VAL A 251 11.52 31.36 3.41
C VAL A 251 10.96 32.78 3.39
N THR A 252 11.58 33.64 2.58
CA THR A 252 11.16 35.05 2.48
C THR A 252 10.33 35.35 1.23
N SER A 253 10.36 34.46 0.24
CA SER A 253 9.65 34.66 -1.03
C SER A 253 9.25 33.34 -1.71
N ALA A 254 8.30 33.40 -2.63
CA ALA A 254 7.83 32.22 -3.37
C ALA A 254 8.92 31.55 -4.21
N ILE A 255 9.89 32.33 -4.71
CA ILE A 255 11.01 31.82 -5.54
C ILE A 255 11.95 30.91 -4.73
N GLU A 256 12.03 31.12 -3.42
CA GLU A 256 12.86 30.32 -2.51
C GLU A 256 12.15 29.06 -2.01
N LEU A 257 10.87 28.88 -2.36
CA LEU A 257 10.03 27.81 -1.85
C LEU A 257 10.52 26.44 -2.34
N LYS A 258 10.62 25.49 -1.40
CA LYS A 258 11.02 24.11 -1.62
C LYS A 258 10.05 23.20 -0.87
N CYS A 259 9.98 21.93 -1.25
CA CYS A 259 9.13 20.96 -0.56
C CYS A 259 9.44 20.88 0.95
N SER A 260 10.70 21.06 1.35
CA SER A 260 11.13 21.05 2.75
C SER A 260 10.63 22.23 3.59
N HIS A 261 10.02 23.24 2.98
CA HIS A 261 9.47 24.40 3.67
C HIS A 261 7.95 24.29 3.88
N ILE A 262 7.31 23.28 3.27
CA ILE A 262 5.87 23.08 3.31
C ILE A 262 5.57 21.97 4.32
N MET A 263 4.77 22.31 5.32
CA MET A 263 4.44 21.46 6.46
C MET A 263 2.94 21.23 6.54
N SER A 264 2.54 20.20 7.29
CA SER A 264 1.16 19.95 7.68
C SER A 264 0.95 20.48 9.09
N ASP A 265 -0.20 21.09 9.37
CA ASP A 265 -0.58 21.50 10.74
C ASP A 265 -1.20 20.37 11.57
N SER A 266 -1.20 19.15 11.02
CA SER A 266 -1.80 17.97 11.61
C SER A 266 -0.81 16.81 11.67
N SER A 267 -1.27 15.65 12.17
CA SER A 267 -0.48 14.41 12.15
C SER A 267 -0.37 13.75 10.77
N LEU A 268 -0.97 14.33 9.73
CA LEU A 268 -0.86 13.83 8.36
C LEU A 268 0.45 14.29 7.71
N ASP A 269 1.13 13.39 7.00
CA ASP A 269 2.28 13.74 6.18
C ASP A 269 1.82 14.38 4.87
N ALA A 270 2.21 15.62 4.60
CA ALA A 270 1.98 16.25 3.29
C ALA A 270 3.04 15.77 2.28
N LYS A 271 2.59 15.31 1.11
CA LYS A 271 3.45 14.96 -0.03
C LYS A 271 3.26 15.98 -1.14
N ILE A 272 4.33 16.72 -1.44
CA ILE A 272 4.33 17.77 -2.46
C ILE A 272 4.60 17.16 -3.83
N ILE A 273 3.69 17.38 -4.77
CA ILE A 273 3.81 16.92 -6.16
C ILE A 273 4.54 17.97 -6.99
N SER A 274 4.08 19.22 -6.92
CA SER A 274 4.67 20.32 -7.68
C SER A 274 4.55 21.65 -6.93
N ILE A 275 5.49 22.55 -7.22
CA ILE A 275 5.50 23.94 -6.74
C ILE A 275 5.63 24.81 -7.99
N ASN A 276 4.58 25.55 -8.32
CA ASN A 276 4.54 26.45 -9.46
C ASN A 276 4.57 27.88 -8.95
N VAL A 277 5.74 28.51 -9.06
CA VAL A 277 5.94 29.91 -8.68
C VAL A 277 5.45 30.80 -9.82
N THR A 278 4.42 31.60 -9.56
CA THR A 278 3.81 32.48 -10.56
C THR A 278 4.51 33.85 -10.61
N ASP A 279 4.89 34.37 -9.44
CA ASP A 279 5.71 35.58 -9.30
C ASP A 279 6.53 35.51 -7.99
N LYS A 280 7.24 36.59 -7.64
CA LYS A 280 8.09 36.65 -6.43
C LYS A 280 7.32 36.33 -5.13
N TYR A 281 6.03 36.57 -5.09
CA TYR A 281 5.20 36.49 -3.90
C TYR A 281 4.14 35.39 -3.97
N ARG A 282 3.90 34.77 -5.14
CA ARG A 282 2.79 33.82 -5.30
C ARG A 282 3.24 32.46 -5.81
N ALA A 283 2.80 31.42 -5.12
CA ALA A 283 3.03 30.02 -5.51
C ALA A 283 1.74 29.21 -5.46
N VAL A 284 1.63 28.25 -6.39
CA VAL A 284 0.61 27.21 -6.40
C VAL A 284 1.27 25.89 -6.08
N VAL A 285 0.73 25.15 -5.12
CA VAL A 285 1.28 23.88 -4.64
C VAL A 285 0.24 22.79 -4.83
N ASP A 286 0.59 21.76 -5.59
CA ASP A 286 -0.21 20.54 -5.70
C ASP A 286 0.35 19.51 -4.72
N TYR A 287 -0.52 18.94 -3.88
CA TYR A 287 -0.12 18.05 -2.80
C TYR A 287 -1.20 17.02 -2.47
N PHE A 288 -0.86 16.02 -1.67
CA PHE A 288 -1.82 15.12 -1.03
C PHE A 288 -1.32 14.75 0.36
N PHE A 289 -2.22 14.33 1.23
CA PHE A 289 -1.89 13.85 2.55
C PHE A 289 -1.75 12.33 2.56
N THR A 290 -0.83 11.85 3.37
CA THR A 290 -0.67 10.44 3.68
C THR A 290 -0.63 10.24 5.18
N LYS A 291 -1.25 9.18 5.65
CA LYS A 291 -1.00 8.63 6.99
C LYS A 291 -1.16 7.14 6.89
N HIS A 292 -0.15 6.39 7.35
CA HIS A 292 -0.15 4.95 7.20
C HIS A 292 -0.27 4.50 5.73
N ASN A 293 -1.30 3.71 5.40
CA ASN A 293 -1.64 3.27 4.04
C ASN A 293 -2.74 4.12 3.38
N TYR A 294 -3.23 5.15 4.06
CA TYR A 294 -4.25 6.04 3.52
C TYR A 294 -3.61 7.20 2.77
N VAL A 295 -4.22 7.56 1.65
CA VAL A 295 -3.79 8.58 0.73
C VAL A 295 -5.02 9.42 0.38
N SER A 296 -4.93 10.74 0.53
CA SER A 296 -6.01 11.64 0.12
C SER A 296 -6.04 11.83 -1.39
N GLU A 297 -7.11 12.44 -1.88
CA GLU A 297 -7.09 13.04 -3.22
C GLU A 297 -6.06 14.16 -3.30
N ILE A 298 -5.66 14.51 -4.53
CA ILE A 298 -4.74 15.62 -4.78
C ILE A 298 -5.50 16.92 -4.50
N LYS A 299 -4.94 17.74 -3.63
CA LYS A 299 -5.39 19.09 -3.30
C LYS A 299 -4.44 20.11 -3.93
N ARG A 300 -4.94 21.34 -4.11
CA ARG A 300 -4.19 22.49 -4.61
C ARG A 300 -4.31 23.64 -3.63
N ALA A 301 -3.17 24.09 -3.13
CA ALA A 301 -3.06 25.24 -2.25
C ALA A 301 -2.45 26.44 -2.98
N TYR A 302 -2.92 27.63 -2.64
CA TYR A 302 -2.40 28.90 -3.15
C TYR A 302 -1.75 29.67 -2.01
N PHE A 303 -0.53 30.15 -2.21
CA PHE A 303 0.18 30.93 -1.19
C PHE A 303 0.50 32.31 -1.73
N ASP A 304 0.16 33.36 -0.96
CA ASP A 304 0.52 34.75 -1.23
C ASP A 304 1.38 35.30 -0.08
N PHE A 305 2.66 35.49 -0.35
CA PHE A 305 3.65 36.03 0.56
C PHE A 305 3.50 37.53 0.81
N ASN A 306 2.56 38.24 0.18
CA ASN A 306 2.19 39.60 0.56
C ASN A 306 1.12 39.63 1.65
N ASN A 307 0.27 38.60 1.72
CA ASN A 307 -0.82 38.53 2.70
C ASN A 307 -0.34 37.85 3.99
N GLN A 308 0.75 38.35 4.56
CA GLN A 308 1.32 37.78 5.77
C GLN A 308 0.66 38.37 6.99
N ASN A 309 0.14 37.51 7.86
CA ASN A 309 -0.04 37.88 9.26
C ASN A 309 1.35 37.95 9.92
N GLU A 310 1.75 39.14 10.39
CA GLU A 310 3.06 39.37 11.00
C GLU A 310 3.25 38.58 12.31
N GLU A 311 2.16 38.16 12.97
CA GLU A 311 2.22 37.54 14.30
C GLU A 311 2.48 36.02 14.28
N SER A 312 2.34 35.36 13.13
CA SER A 312 2.58 33.91 13.00
C SER A 312 3.83 33.65 12.18
N ASN A 313 4.63 32.63 12.53
CA ASN A 313 5.69 32.11 11.65
C ASN A 313 5.15 31.17 10.55
N LYS A 314 3.83 30.95 10.49
CA LYS A 314 3.18 30.11 9.49
C LYS A 314 2.48 30.97 8.44
N LEU A 315 2.67 30.62 7.17
CA LEU A 315 1.87 31.14 6.07
C LEU A 315 0.94 30.03 5.57
N TYR A 316 -0.35 30.13 5.91
CA TYR A 316 -1.37 29.20 5.44
C TYR A 316 -1.79 29.53 4.00
N GLU A 317 -2.48 28.59 3.36
CA GLU A 317 -3.05 28.82 2.05
C GLU A 317 -4.04 30.00 2.07
N THR A 318 -3.99 30.80 1.02
CA THR A 318 -4.96 31.86 0.77
C THR A 318 -6.18 31.21 0.13
N VAL A 319 -7.31 31.28 0.83
CA VAL A 319 -8.61 30.94 0.23
C VAL A 319 -8.86 31.94 -0.88
N LEU A 320 -8.62 31.52 -2.13
CA LEU A 320 -9.11 32.29 -3.27
C LEU A 320 -10.63 32.33 -3.12
N ALA A 321 -11.19 33.54 -3.06
CA ALA A 321 -12.63 33.69 -3.18
C ALA A 321 -13.06 32.86 -4.41
N PRO A 322 -14.07 31.98 -4.28
CA PRO A 322 -14.47 31.09 -5.37
C PRO A 322 -14.64 31.93 -6.63
N GLN A 323 -13.95 31.54 -7.69
CA GLN A 323 -13.88 32.27 -8.97
C GLN A 323 -15.23 32.40 -9.70
N GLN A 324 -16.37 32.18 -9.03
CA GLN A 324 -17.70 32.50 -9.57
C GLN A 324 -17.78 33.95 -10.05
N GLU A 325 -17.13 34.91 -9.37
CA GLU A 325 -17.08 36.31 -9.84
C GLU A 325 -16.22 36.52 -11.09
N LEU A 326 -15.19 35.69 -11.34
CA LEU A 326 -14.33 35.80 -12.52
C LEU A 326 -14.96 35.14 -13.75
N ILE A 327 -15.68 34.03 -13.57
CA ILE A 327 -16.46 33.39 -14.65
C ILE A 327 -17.63 34.29 -15.07
N GLU A 328 -18.28 34.99 -14.12
CA GLU A 328 -19.30 35.98 -14.46
C GLU A 328 -18.72 37.19 -15.20
N GLN A 329 -17.52 37.66 -14.85
CA GLN A 329 -16.86 38.75 -15.59
C GLN A 329 -16.45 38.35 -17.01
N GLU A 330 -15.96 37.13 -17.20
CA GLU A 330 -15.59 36.63 -18.53
C GLU A 330 -16.84 36.43 -19.42
N GLN A 331 -17.96 35.96 -18.85
CA GLN A 331 -19.24 35.86 -19.55
C GLN A 331 -19.87 37.25 -19.87
N VAL A 332 -19.68 38.25 -19.00
CA VAL A 332 -20.13 39.62 -19.27
C VAL A 332 -19.29 40.29 -20.36
N ILE A 333 -17.98 40.02 -20.42
CA ILE A 333 -17.10 40.49 -21.51
C ILE A 333 -17.49 39.83 -22.84
N GLU A 334 -17.75 38.51 -22.86
CA GLU A 334 -18.25 37.79 -24.04
C GLU A 334 -19.63 38.30 -24.50
N GLN A 335 -20.53 38.68 -23.58
CA GLN A 335 -21.81 39.29 -23.92
C GLN A 335 -21.68 40.71 -24.48
N GLN A 336 -20.78 41.53 -23.93
CA GLN A 336 -20.51 42.88 -24.44
C GLN A 336 -19.82 42.87 -25.81
N GLU A 337 -18.95 41.90 -26.06
CA GLU A 337 -18.28 41.74 -27.36
C GLU A 337 -19.27 41.24 -28.43
N ASN A 338 -20.21 40.37 -28.07
CA ASN A 338 -21.28 39.94 -28.98
C ASN A 338 -22.33 41.03 -29.26
N GLU A 339 -22.67 41.89 -28.30
CA GLU A 339 -23.55 43.05 -28.54
C GLU A 339 -22.90 44.13 -29.43
N GLN A 340 -21.56 44.25 -29.43
CA GLN A 340 -20.85 45.16 -30.35
C GLN A 340 -20.79 44.62 -31.79
N LEU A 341 -20.91 43.31 -32.00
CA LEU A 341 -20.92 42.66 -33.31
C LEU A 341 -22.27 42.75 -34.05
N GLU A 342 -23.35 43.15 -33.38
CA GLU A 342 -24.68 43.34 -33.99
C GLU A 342 -24.94 44.76 -34.54
N GLN A 343 -23.97 45.67 -34.48
CA GLN A 343 -24.11 46.93 -35.24
C GLN A 343 -24.01 46.66 -36.74
N PRO A 344 -24.96 47.14 -37.56
CA PRO A 344 -24.95 46.91 -39.00
C PRO A 344 -23.71 47.57 -39.62
N LEU A 345 -22.76 46.74 -40.04
CA LEU A 345 -21.61 47.14 -40.84
C LEU A 345 -22.10 47.83 -42.12
N GLU A 346 -21.88 49.14 -42.20
CA GLU A 346 -21.93 49.88 -43.45
C GLU A 346 -20.87 49.28 -44.40
N VAL A 347 -21.36 48.60 -45.43
CA VAL A 347 -20.57 47.89 -46.43
C VAL A 347 -19.74 48.91 -47.21
N THR A 348 -18.48 49.06 -46.82
CA THR A 348 -17.46 49.65 -47.69
C THR A 348 -16.68 48.48 -48.30
N GLU A 349 -16.90 48.21 -49.58
CA GLU A 349 -16.17 47.20 -50.35
C GLU A 349 -14.67 47.54 -50.35
N GLN A 350 -13.90 46.81 -49.55
CA GLN A 350 -12.45 46.71 -49.71
C GLN A 350 -12.08 45.28 -50.15
N ILE A 351 -11.26 45.26 -51.18
CA ILE A 351 -10.76 44.11 -51.92
C ILE A 351 -10.02 43.17 -50.96
N VAL A 352 -10.50 41.92 -50.87
CA VAL A 352 -9.88 40.85 -50.08
C VAL A 352 -8.59 40.38 -50.77
N GLU A 353 -7.45 40.75 -50.20
CA GLU A 353 -6.16 40.16 -50.53
C GLU A 353 -6.00 38.86 -49.70
N THR A 354 -5.95 37.72 -50.38
CA THR A 354 -5.81 36.39 -49.77
C THR A 354 -4.48 36.23 -49.03
N THR A 355 -4.51 36.23 -47.71
CA THR A 355 -3.35 35.84 -46.88
C THR A 355 -3.21 34.32 -46.79
N LYS A 356 -2.04 33.81 -47.21
CA LYS A 356 -1.61 32.41 -47.09
C LYS A 356 -1.51 31.97 -45.62
N PRO A 357 -1.76 30.67 -45.31
CA PRO A 357 -1.56 30.13 -43.97
C PRO A 357 -0.08 30.21 -43.56
N ALA A 358 0.14 30.67 -42.34
CA ALA A 358 1.46 30.77 -41.71
C ALA A 358 2.12 29.38 -41.66
N SER A 359 3.32 29.28 -42.26
CA SER A 359 4.12 28.06 -42.21
C SER A 359 4.69 27.87 -40.81
N THR A 360 4.47 26.69 -40.26
CA THR A 360 5.15 26.23 -39.06
C THR A 360 6.66 26.24 -39.29
N SER A 361 7.38 26.88 -38.38
CA SER A 361 8.81 27.13 -38.46
C SER A 361 9.60 25.82 -38.50
N LYS A 362 10.27 25.57 -39.63
CA LYS A 362 11.23 24.45 -39.87
C LYS A 362 12.32 24.33 -38.80
N LYS A 363 12.51 25.32 -37.92
CA LYS A 363 13.51 25.27 -36.84
C LYS A 363 13.15 24.24 -35.75
N TYR A 364 11.87 23.98 -35.51
CA TYR A 364 11.45 23.04 -34.46
C TYR A 364 11.59 21.58 -34.88
N GLU A 365 11.40 21.26 -36.17
CA GLU A 365 11.58 19.91 -36.69
C GLU A 365 13.04 19.44 -36.56
N THR A 366 14.01 20.32 -36.80
CA THR A 366 15.44 19.98 -36.66
C THR A 366 15.83 19.73 -35.20
N ILE A 367 15.27 20.48 -34.25
CA ILE A 367 15.56 20.31 -32.82
C ILE A 367 14.98 18.98 -32.31
N ILE A 368 13.74 18.67 -32.69
CA ILE A 368 13.09 17.40 -32.32
C ILE A 368 13.88 16.21 -32.90
N TRP A 369 14.31 16.31 -34.16
CA TRP A 369 15.11 15.26 -34.80
C TRP A 369 16.47 15.04 -34.11
N LEU A 370 17.14 16.10 -33.65
CA LEU A 370 18.40 15.98 -32.89
C LEU A 370 18.20 15.34 -31.51
N LEU A 371 17.14 15.71 -30.79
CA LEU A 371 16.84 15.12 -29.48
C LEU A 371 16.53 13.62 -29.56
N VAL A 372 15.78 13.20 -30.58
CA VAL A 372 15.47 11.78 -30.81
C VAL A 372 16.74 10.97 -31.09
N ASN A 373 17.66 11.51 -31.92
CA ASN A 373 18.93 10.82 -32.21
C ASN A 373 19.84 10.72 -30.98
N LEU A 374 19.85 11.75 -30.11
CA LEU A 374 20.64 11.73 -28.88
C LEU A 374 20.19 10.59 -27.95
N ILE A 375 18.88 10.42 -27.77
CA ILE A 375 18.29 9.36 -26.93
C ILE A 375 18.64 7.96 -27.49
N ILE A 376 18.60 7.80 -28.81
CA ILE A 376 18.95 6.51 -29.45
C ILE A 376 20.43 6.16 -29.19
N ILE A 377 21.34 7.13 -29.29
CA ILE A 377 22.78 6.92 -29.01
C ILE A 377 22.99 6.49 -27.55
N GLU A 378 22.32 7.15 -26.61
CA GLU A 378 22.43 6.84 -25.18
C GLU A 378 21.95 5.42 -24.86
N LEU A 379 20.84 4.98 -25.47
CA LEU A 379 20.33 3.61 -25.33
C LEU A 379 21.29 2.56 -25.89
N VAL A 380 21.97 2.85 -27.00
CA VAL A 380 22.98 1.94 -27.59
C VAL A 380 24.20 1.82 -26.68
N ILE A 381 24.65 2.92 -26.07
CA ILE A 381 25.76 2.90 -25.11
C ILE A 381 25.40 2.06 -23.88
N ILE A 382 24.20 2.24 -23.32
CA ILE A 382 23.71 1.45 -22.19
C ILE A 382 23.67 -0.04 -22.54
N ALA A 383 23.16 -0.39 -23.73
CA ALA A 383 23.12 -1.77 -24.18
C ALA A 383 24.53 -2.39 -24.32
N LEU A 384 25.50 -1.65 -24.86
CA LEU A 384 26.89 -2.10 -24.95
C LEU A 384 27.55 -2.29 -23.58
N LEU A 385 27.30 -1.37 -22.64
CA LEU A 385 27.80 -1.49 -21.26
C LEU A 385 27.20 -2.71 -20.55
N LEU A 386 25.92 -3.02 -20.78
CA LEU A 386 25.29 -4.23 -20.26
C LEU A 386 25.95 -5.48 -20.84
N VAL A 387 26.19 -5.53 -22.16
CA VAL A 387 26.87 -6.69 -22.77
C VAL A 387 28.27 -6.90 -22.18
N LEU A 388 29.04 -5.83 -21.97
CA LEU A 388 30.37 -5.90 -21.36
C LEU A 388 30.36 -6.36 -19.89
N GLN A 389 29.24 -6.22 -19.17
CA GLN A 389 29.12 -6.74 -17.81
C GLN A 389 28.83 -8.25 -17.77
N PHE A 390 28.40 -8.85 -18.89
CA PHE A 390 28.02 -10.26 -18.98
C PHE A 390 28.98 -11.13 -19.80
N THR A 391 30.04 -10.55 -20.35
CA THR A 391 31.18 -11.24 -21.00
C THR A 391 32.44 -11.05 -20.18
#